data_AF-A0A9W8DIS6-F1
#
_entry.id   AF-A0A9W8DIS6-F1
#
_cell.length_a   1.000
_cell.length_b   1.000
_cell.length_c   1.000
_cell.angle_alpha   90.00
_cell.angle_beta   90.00
_cell.angle_gamma   90.00
#
_symmetry.space_group_name_H-M   'P 1'
#
loop_
_entity.id
_entity.type
_entity.pdbx_description
1 polymer ?
#
loop_
_entity_poly.entity_id
_entity_poly.type
_entity_poly.pdbx_seq_one_letter_code
_entity_poly.pdbx_strand_id
1 'polypeptide(L)'
;NTKQMVAGVAAFRERYPSVVNPLLDAVDGIAETFQALVATTPAAQLANHPDVARLIGLNHVLLSLLGVSHTALDTIRDVARRHGLAAKMTGGGGGGCALVWIPEASPESAAVELKAELEGNGFACYDTAIGGHGLRVCDDSFTARRAQDMMMRIESSQAADALSLAKLAWSGI
;
A
#
# COMPACT_ATOMS: atom_id res chain seq x y z
N ASN A 1 12.91 -7.18 15.00
CA ASN A 1 12.48 -5.93 14.36
C ASN A 1 11.08 -5.49 14.82
N THR A 2 9.97 -6.15 14.46
CA THR A 2 8.60 -5.71 14.84
C THR A 2 8.39 -5.44 16.34
N LYS A 3 8.85 -6.34 17.22
CA LYS A 3 8.75 -6.15 18.68
C LYS A 3 9.45 -4.87 19.17
N GLN A 4 10.56 -4.50 18.53
CA GLN A 4 11.32 -3.30 18.88
C GLN A 4 10.57 -2.04 18.41
N MET A 5 9.99 -2.06 17.20
CA MET A 5 9.16 -0.95 16.70
C MET A 5 7.97 -0.69 17.63
N VAL A 6 7.25 -1.75 18.02
CA VAL A 6 6.12 -1.65 18.96
C VAL A 6 6.56 -1.13 20.33
N ALA A 7 7.67 -1.64 20.88
CA ALA A 7 8.21 -1.14 22.15
C ALA A 7 8.66 0.33 22.06
N GLY A 8 9.22 0.75 20.92
CA GLY A 8 9.61 2.13 20.65
C GLY A 8 8.42 3.08 20.68
N VAL A 9 7.32 2.74 19.98
CA VAL A 9 6.08 3.54 20.00
C VAL A 9 5.49 3.60 21.41
N ALA A 10 5.50 2.48 22.15
CA ALA A 10 4.99 2.45 23.52
C ALA A 10 5.79 3.37 24.45
N ALA A 11 7.12 3.33 24.39
CA ALA A 11 8.00 4.20 25.15
C ALA A 11 7.84 5.67 24.74
N PHE A 12 7.67 5.95 23.44
CA PHE A 12 7.42 7.31 22.95
C PHE A 12 6.10 7.87 23.50
N ARG A 13 5.04 7.04 23.51
CA ARG A 13 3.74 7.40 24.09
C ARG A 13 3.81 7.65 25.59
N GLU A 14 4.52 6.79 26.33
CA GLU A 14 4.70 6.96 27.77
C GLU A 14 5.41 8.28 28.10
N ARG A 15 6.40 8.66 27.29
CA ARG A 15 7.18 9.88 27.50
C ARG A 15 6.43 11.16 27.08
N TYR A 16 5.64 11.12 26.02
CA TYR A 16 4.95 12.28 25.47
C TYR A 16 3.48 11.98 25.12
N PRO A 17 2.64 11.63 26.10
CA PRO A 17 1.27 11.15 25.84
C PRO A 17 0.38 12.22 25.18
N SER A 18 0.56 13.50 25.54
CA SER A 18 -0.18 14.61 24.94
C SER A 18 0.14 14.87 23.47
N VAL A 19 1.26 14.33 22.96
CA VAL A 19 1.66 14.43 21.55
C VAL A 19 1.30 13.15 20.81
N VAL A 20 1.60 11.99 21.41
CA VAL A 20 1.44 10.70 20.72
C VAL A 20 -0.01 10.25 20.65
N ASN A 21 -0.84 10.51 21.68
CA ASN A 21 -2.25 10.12 21.63
C ASN A 21 -2.99 10.82 20.46
N PRO A 22 -2.89 12.14 20.27
CA PRO A 22 -3.49 12.79 19.09
C PRO A 22 -2.97 12.27 17.74
N LEU A 23 -1.70 11.84 17.66
CA LEU A 23 -1.17 11.23 16.44
C LEU A 23 -1.83 9.87 16.17
N LEU A 24 -2.05 9.06 17.21
CA LEU A 24 -2.77 7.79 17.10
C LEU A 24 -4.24 7.99 16.75
N ASP A 25 -4.90 8.99 17.36
CA ASP A 25 -6.28 9.38 17.02
C ASP A 25 -6.38 9.83 15.55
N ALA A 26 -5.38 10.54 15.04
CA ALA A 26 -5.32 10.93 13.63
C ALA A 26 -5.12 9.73 12.69
N VAL A 27 -4.34 8.72 13.09
CA VAL A 27 -4.21 7.46 12.33
C VAL A 27 -5.55 6.71 12.31
N ASP A 28 -6.26 6.69 13.44
CA ASP A 28 -7.59 6.09 13.55
C ASP A 28 -8.61 6.81 12.65
N GLY A 29 -8.66 8.15 12.71
CA GLY A 29 -9.52 8.94 11.84
C GLY A 29 -9.25 8.75 10.34
N ILE A 30 -8.01 8.49 9.93
CA ILE A 30 -7.70 8.09 8.55
C ILE A 30 -8.34 6.74 8.21
N ALA A 31 -8.27 5.76 9.11
CA ALA A 31 -8.85 4.43 8.90
C ALA A 31 -10.39 4.51 8.82
N GLU A 32 -11.03 5.26 9.71
CA GLU A 32 -12.48 5.50 9.69
C GLU A 32 -12.92 6.21 8.40
N THR A 33 -12.19 7.24 7.98
CA THR A 33 -12.47 7.97 6.73
C THR A 33 -12.34 7.05 5.52
N PHE A 34 -11.28 6.23 5.48
CA PHE A 34 -11.08 5.25 4.40
C PHE A 34 -12.19 4.20 4.39
N GLN A 35 -12.60 3.70 5.55
CA GLN A 35 -13.68 2.72 5.67
C GLN A 35 -15.02 3.30 5.20
N ALA A 36 -15.36 4.53 5.60
CA ALA A 36 -16.55 5.21 5.14
C ALA A 36 -16.54 5.41 3.62
N LEU A 37 -15.37 5.78 3.07
CA LEU A 37 -15.20 5.92 1.62
C LEU A 37 -15.44 4.60 0.89
N VAL A 38 -14.86 3.49 1.38
CA VAL A 38 -15.06 2.15 0.82
C VAL A 38 -16.53 1.73 0.90
N ALA A 39 -17.23 2.03 1.99
CA ALA A 39 -18.62 1.65 2.18
C ALA A 39 -19.62 2.44 1.31
N THR A 40 -19.26 3.67 0.92
CA THR A 40 -20.14 4.59 0.20
C THR A 40 -19.82 4.74 -1.28
N THR A 41 -18.63 4.31 -1.71
CA THR A 41 -18.13 4.46 -3.08
C THR A 41 -18.13 3.13 -3.80
N PRO A 42 -18.78 3.00 -4.98
CA PRO A 42 -18.68 1.81 -5.81
C PRO A 42 -17.22 1.46 -6.12
N ALA A 43 -16.89 0.17 -6.15
CA ALA A 43 -15.50 -0.29 -6.35
C ALA A 43 -14.82 0.30 -7.59
N ALA A 44 -15.55 0.42 -8.70
CA ALA A 44 -15.06 1.02 -9.95
C ALA A 44 -14.69 2.51 -9.83
N GLN A 45 -15.27 3.23 -8.88
CA GLN A 45 -14.95 4.65 -8.63
C GLN A 45 -13.86 4.79 -7.57
N LEU A 46 -13.80 3.87 -6.61
CA LEU A 46 -12.83 3.88 -5.53
C LEU A 46 -11.38 3.83 -6.05
N ALA A 47 -11.14 3.06 -7.12
CA ALA A 47 -9.83 2.92 -7.76
C ALA A 47 -9.19 4.28 -8.13
N ASN A 48 -10.02 5.25 -8.52
CA ASN A 48 -9.59 6.57 -8.98
C ASN A 48 -9.94 7.69 -8.00
N HIS A 49 -10.44 7.35 -6.82
CA HIS A 49 -10.88 8.35 -5.85
C HIS A 49 -9.66 9.10 -5.27
N PRO A 50 -9.59 10.44 -5.40
CA PRO A 50 -8.40 11.22 -5.03
C PRO A 50 -8.05 11.09 -3.54
N ASP A 51 -9.06 10.90 -2.69
CA ASP A 51 -8.83 10.75 -1.25
C ASP A 51 -8.12 9.46 -0.88
N VAL A 52 -8.18 8.39 -1.70
CA VAL A 52 -7.45 7.14 -1.39
C VAL A 52 -5.95 7.39 -1.34
N ALA A 53 -5.40 8.00 -2.40
CA ALA A 53 -3.99 8.34 -2.47
C ALA A 53 -3.59 9.33 -1.36
N ARG A 54 -4.45 10.31 -1.07
CA ARG A 54 -4.23 11.30 -0.01
C ARG A 54 -4.16 10.64 1.37
N LEU A 55 -5.11 9.76 1.71
CA LEU A 55 -5.18 9.05 2.99
C LEU A 55 -3.98 8.12 3.16
N ILE A 56 -3.59 7.40 2.11
CA ILE A 56 -2.38 6.55 2.11
C ILE A 56 -1.12 7.37 2.43
N GLY A 57 -0.93 8.49 1.71
CA GLY A 57 0.22 9.37 1.91
C GLY A 57 0.25 10.03 3.29
N LEU A 58 -0.90 10.46 3.81
CA LEU A 58 -1.02 11.03 5.15
C LEU A 58 -0.67 10.01 6.24
N ASN A 59 -1.19 8.78 6.11
CA ASN A 59 -0.92 7.73 7.09
C ASN A 59 0.57 7.41 7.19
N HIS A 60 1.28 7.36 6.04
CA HIS A 60 2.72 7.16 6.06
C HIS A 60 3.47 8.25 6.84
N VAL A 61 3.07 9.52 6.69
CA VAL A 61 3.68 10.63 7.44
C VAL A 61 3.43 10.47 8.94
N LEU A 62 2.19 10.18 9.35
CA LEU A 62 1.87 9.97 10.78
C LEU A 62 2.65 8.80 11.38
N LEU A 63 2.75 7.68 10.67
CA LEU A 63 3.54 6.53 11.09
C LEU A 63 5.03 6.87 11.19
N SER A 64 5.54 7.70 10.28
CA SER A 64 6.93 8.18 10.34
C SER A 64 7.18 9.03 11.59
N LEU A 65 6.24 9.89 11.96
CA LEU A 65 6.30 10.69 13.19
C LEU A 65 6.28 9.83 14.45
N LEU A 66 5.64 8.66 14.42
CA LEU A 66 5.66 7.68 15.52
C LEU A 66 7.01 6.94 15.64
N GLY A 67 7.96 7.20 14.74
CA GLY A 67 9.31 6.64 14.80
C GLY A 67 9.43 5.22 14.24
N VAL A 68 8.47 4.77 13.43
CA VAL A 68 8.50 3.44 12.79
C VAL A 68 8.92 3.48 11.31
N SER A 69 9.39 4.62 10.79
CA SER A 69 9.95 4.66 9.43
C SER A 69 11.39 4.12 9.35
N HIS A 70 11.90 4.04 8.13
CA HIS A 70 13.26 3.66 7.79
C HIS A 70 13.63 4.31 6.44
N THR A 71 14.90 4.65 6.22
CA THR A 71 15.37 5.31 4.98
C THR A 71 14.95 4.57 3.71
N ALA A 72 14.89 3.24 3.75
CA ALA A 72 14.37 2.42 2.65
C ALA A 72 12.89 2.70 2.34
N LEU A 73 12.04 2.80 3.37
CA LEU A 73 10.62 3.11 3.21
C LEU A 73 10.41 4.54 2.72
N ASP A 74 11.22 5.49 3.24
CA ASP A 74 11.19 6.88 2.79
C ASP A 74 11.63 6.98 1.32
N THR A 75 12.64 6.21 0.90
CA THR A 75 13.08 6.13 -0.50
C THR A 75 11.98 5.62 -1.41
N ILE A 76 11.30 4.52 -1.04
CA ILE A 76 10.18 3.98 -1.83
C ILE A 76 9.07 5.03 -1.97
N ARG A 77 8.76 5.73 -0.87
CA ARG A 77 7.74 6.78 -0.86
C ARG A 77 8.13 7.95 -1.75
N ASP A 78 9.39 8.39 -1.72
CA ASP A 78 9.87 9.49 -2.54
C ASP A 78 9.92 9.12 -4.02
N VAL A 79 10.31 7.89 -4.36
CA VAL A 79 10.23 7.36 -5.73
C VAL A 79 8.76 7.38 -6.19
N ALA A 80 7.84 6.79 -5.42
CA ALA A 80 6.42 6.78 -5.76
C ALA A 80 5.86 8.20 -6.00
N ARG A 81 6.24 9.17 -5.16
CA ARG A 81 5.82 10.57 -5.30
C ARG A 81 6.32 11.23 -6.58
N ARG A 82 7.54 10.91 -7.06
CA ARG A 82 8.06 11.41 -8.35
C ARG A 82 7.20 10.96 -9.52
N HIS A 83 6.61 9.77 -9.42
CA HIS A 83 5.68 9.20 -10.39
C HIS A 83 4.22 9.66 -10.17
N GLY A 84 3.98 10.60 -9.25
CA GLY A 84 2.62 11.07 -8.93
C GLY A 84 1.77 10.08 -8.13
N LEU A 85 2.39 9.06 -7.54
CA LEU A 85 1.72 7.98 -6.82
C LEU A 85 1.89 8.13 -5.30
N ALA A 86 0.96 7.56 -4.55
CA ALA A 86 0.99 7.54 -3.10
C ALA A 86 1.49 6.19 -2.59
N ALA A 87 2.37 6.23 -1.58
CA ALA A 87 2.88 5.03 -0.94
C ALA A 87 2.82 5.15 0.59
N LYS A 88 2.69 3.99 1.24
CA LYS A 88 2.82 3.87 2.70
C LYS A 88 3.56 2.60 3.10
N MET A 89 4.14 2.62 4.30
CA MET A 89 4.71 1.41 4.89
C MET A 89 3.59 0.46 5.32
N THR A 90 3.92 -0.83 5.41
CA THR A 90 2.97 -1.88 5.81
C THR A 90 3.62 -2.83 6.82
N GLY A 91 2.83 -3.35 7.76
CA GLY A 91 3.35 -4.16 8.87
C GLY A 91 3.98 -3.32 9.98
N GLY A 92 5.06 -3.82 10.58
CA GLY A 92 5.68 -3.23 11.78
C GLY A 92 6.50 -1.95 11.58
N GLY A 93 6.82 -1.58 10.33
CA GLY A 93 7.78 -0.51 10.04
C GLY A 93 9.23 -0.94 10.28
N GLY A 94 10.14 0.05 10.30
CA GLY A 94 11.59 -0.17 10.49
C GLY A 94 12.29 -0.83 9.29
N GLY A 95 11.65 -0.78 8.11
CA GLY A 95 12.05 -1.51 6.90
C GLY A 95 10.89 -2.36 6.38
N GLY A 96 11.19 -3.56 5.86
CA GLY A 96 10.18 -4.48 5.36
C GLY A 96 9.52 -4.01 4.08
N CYS A 97 8.19 -3.96 4.07
CA CYS A 97 7.38 -3.73 2.87
C CYS A 97 6.68 -2.36 2.86
N ALA A 98 6.64 -1.73 1.69
CA ALA A 98 5.76 -0.62 1.39
C ALA A 98 4.72 -1.00 0.33
N LEU A 99 3.58 -0.34 0.40
CA LEU A 99 2.49 -0.43 -0.57
C LEU A 99 2.42 0.87 -1.35
N VAL A 100 2.45 0.79 -2.67
CA VAL A 100 2.21 1.90 -3.58
C VAL A 100 0.85 1.72 -4.23
N TRP A 101 -0.01 2.74 -4.15
CA TRP A 101 -1.33 2.76 -4.77
C TRP A 101 -1.23 3.28 -6.20
N ILE A 102 -1.75 2.52 -7.16
CA ILE A 102 -1.79 2.89 -8.58
C ILE A 102 -3.25 3.01 -9.02
N PRO A 103 -3.78 4.25 -9.15
CA PRO A 103 -5.10 4.48 -9.72
C PRO A 103 -5.23 3.88 -11.12
N GLU A 104 -6.40 3.35 -11.47
CA GLU A 104 -6.65 2.80 -12.82
C GLU A 104 -6.50 3.83 -13.93
N ALA A 105 -6.77 5.10 -13.64
CA ALA A 105 -6.58 6.22 -14.56
C ALA A 105 -5.11 6.66 -14.72
N SER A 106 -4.17 6.03 -13.99
CA SER A 106 -2.75 6.34 -14.13
C SER A 106 -2.23 5.91 -15.50
N PRO A 107 -1.24 6.61 -16.08
CA PRO A 107 -0.58 6.15 -17.28
C PRO A 107 -0.04 4.73 -17.08
N GLU A 108 -0.20 3.86 -18.09
CA GLU A 108 0.32 2.49 -18.05
C GLU A 108 1.84 2.47 -17.79
N SER A 109 2.55 3.48 -18.30
CA SER A 109 3.99 3.62 -18.08
C SER A 109 4.36 3.94 -16.63
N ALA A 110 3.50 4.61 -15.86
CA ALA A 110 3.82 5.01 -14.48
C ALA A 110 4.12 3.80 -13.58
N ALA A 111 3.37 2.71 -13.74
CA ALA A 111 3.59 1.48 -13.00
C ALA A 111 4.90 0.79 -13.40
N VAL A 112 5.23 0.80 -14.69
CA VAL A 112 6.43 0.16 -15.26
C VAL A 112 7.69 0.93 -14.86
N GLU A 113 7.67 2.25 -15.06
CA GLU A 113 8.78 3.15 -14.71
C GLU A 113 9.05 3.15 -13.20
N LEU A 114 8.00 3.21 -12.37
CA LEU A 114 8.10 3.07 -10.92
C LEU A 114 8.84 1.77 -10.54
N LYS A 115 8.43 0.64 -11.13
CA LYS A 115 9.00 -0.66 -10.82
C LYS A 115 10.46 -0.74 -11.22
N ALA A 116 10.80 -0.28 -12.43
CA ALA A 116 12.17 -0.25 -12.91
C ALA A 116 13.07 0.60 -12.01
N GLU A 117 12.58 1.76 -11.56
CA GLU A 117 13.34 2.63 -10.67
C GLU A 117 13.52 1.99 -9.28
N LEU A 118 12.48 1.39 -8.70
CA LEU A 118 12.57 0.71 -7.41
C LEU A 118 13.51 -0.51 -7.45
N GLU A 119 13.42 -1.33 -8.49
CA GLU A 119 14.32 -2.47 -8.69
C GLU A 119 15.76 -2.01 -8.92
N GLY A 120 15.97 -0.90 -9.64
CA GLY A 120 17.28 -0.25 -9.77
C GLY A 120 17.87 0.26 -8.45
N ASN A 121 17.02 0.57 -7.46
CA ASN A 121 17.42 0.89 -6.09
C ASN A 121 17.58 -0.35 -5.19
N GLY A 122 17.45 -1.56 -5.74
CA GLY A 122 17.62 -2.83 -5.03
C GLY A 122 16.38 -3.33 -4.28
N PHE A 123 15.19 -2.78 -4.55
CA PHE A 123 13.94 -3.26 -3.96
C PHE A 123 13.32 -4.38 -4.79
N ALA A 124 12.70 -5.37 -4.13
CA ALA A 124 11.88 -6.36 -4.83
C ALA A 124 10.45 -5.85 -4.98
N CYS A 125 9.91 -5.85 -6.21
CA CYS A 125 8.59 -5.31 -6.51
C CYS A 125 7.61 -6.39 -7.00
N TYR A 126 6.43 -6.40 -6.41
CA TYR A 126 5.35 -7.34 -6.75
C TYR A 126 4.08 -6.59 -7.10
N ASP A 127 3.51 -6.90 -8.26
CA ASP A 127 2.21 -6.39 -8.69
C ASP A 127 1.10 -7.22 -7.99
N THR A 128 0.19 -6.55 -7.30
CA THR A 128 -0.89 -7.22 -6.55
C THR A 128 -2.19 -6.43 -6.60
N ALA A 129 -3.29 -7.09 -6.24
CA ALA A 129 -4.61 -6.47 -6.05
C ALA A 129 -5.02 -6.62 -4.58
N ILE A 130 -5.64 -5.59 -4.02
CA ILE A 130 -6.11 -5.60 -2.63
C ILE A 130 -7.60 -5.99 -2.60
N GLY A 131 -8.07 -6.59 -1.50
CA GLY A 131 -9.49 -6.93 -1.32
C GLY A 131 -9.90 -8.23 -2.01
N GLY A 132 -8.94 -9.10 -2.31
CA GLY A 132 -9.22 -10.43 -2.84
C GLY A 132 -9.96 -11.33 -1.85
N HIS A 133 -10.52 -12.42 -2.38
CA HIS A 133 -11.22 -13.41 -1.56
C HIS A 133 -10.30 -14.07 -0.53
N GLY A 134 -10.86 -14.40 0.63
CA GLY A 134 -10.18 -15.16 1.69
C GLY A 134 -10.03 -16.66 1.38
N LEU A 135 -10.30 -17.52 2.35
CA LEU A 135 -10.25 -18.97 2.17
C LEU A 135 -11.20 -19.41 1.05
N ARG A 136 -10.67 -20.17 0.08
CA ARG A 136 -11.45 -20.81 -0.98
C ARG A 136 -11.03 -22.25 -1.16
N VAL A 137 -12.00 -23.11 -1.42
CA VAL A 137 -11.73 -24.46 -1.92
C VAL A 137 -11.60 -24.37 -3.43
N CYS A 138 -10.44 -24.72 -3.94
CA CYS A 138 -10.14 -24.72 -5.36
C CYS A 138 -10.11 -26.16 -5.84
N ASP A 139 -10.89 -26.49 -6.86
CA ASP A 139 -10.71 -27.73 -7.61
C ASP A 139 -9.56 -27.57 -8.64
N ASP A 140 -9.12 -28.67 -9.25
CA ASP A 140 -8.01 -28.64 -10.22
C ASP A 140 -8.30 -27.73 -11.43
N SER A 141 -9.58 -27.50 -11.75
CA SER A 141 -10.00 -26.61 -12.84
C SER A 141 -9.89 -25.13 -12.49
N PHE A 142 -9.76 -24.78 -11.20
CA PHE A 142 -9.46 -23.41 -10.76
C PHE A 142 -8.03 -23.01 -11.10
N THR A 143 -7.06 -23.91 -10.95
CA THR A 143 -5.64 -23.64 -11.29
C THR A 143 -5.48 -23.36 -12.78
N ALA A 144 -6.17 -24.14 -13.62
CA ALA A 144 -6.19 -23.95 -15.07
C ALA A 144 -6.86 -22.61 -15.47
N ARG A 145 -8.00 -22.27 -14.85
CA ARG A 145 -8.69 -20.99 -15.06
C ARG A 145 -7.89 -19.80 -14.56
N ARG A 146 -7.17 -19.91 -13.44
CA ARG A 146 -6.33 -18.83 -12.91
C ARG A 146 -5.10 -18.57 -13.79
N ALA A 147 -4.51 -19.63 -14.37
CA ALA A 147 -3.46 -19.47 -15.36
C ALA A 147 -4.00 -18.77 -16.62
N GLN A 148 -5.19 -19.14 -17.09
CA GLN A 148 -5.87 -18.49 -18.21
C GLN A 148 -6.27 -17.03 -17.91
N ASP A 149 -6.81 -16.72 -16.73
CA ASP A 149 -7.16 -15.35 -16.32
C ASP A 149 -5.91 -14.47 -16.11
N MET A 150 -4.81 -15.05 -15.62
CA MET A 150 -3.54 -14.34 -15.51
C MET A 150 -2.93 -14.06 -16.88
N MET A 151 -3.05 -15.00 -17.83
CA MET A 151 -2.67 -14.81 -19.23
C MET A 151 -3.58 -13.79 -19.94
N MET A 152 -4.89 -13.87 -19.71
CA MET A 152 -5.87 -12.92 -20.23
C MET A 152 -5.67 -11.52 -19.64
N ARG A 153 -5.27 -11.35 -18.38
CA ARG A 153 -4.93 -10.03 -17.81
C ARG A 153 -3.63 -9.42 -18.37
N ILE A 154 -2.74 -10.24 -18.91
CA ILE A 154 -1.56 -9.78 -19.67
C ILE A 154 -1.97 -9.37 -21.09
N GLU A 155 -3.02 -9.99 -21.67
CA GLU A 155 -3.50 -9.73 -23.02
C GLU A 155 -4.67 -8.71 -23.09
N SER A 156 -5.40 -8.50 -22.00
CA SER A 156 -6.55 -7.59 -21.89
C SER A 156 -6.31 -6.58 -20.77
N SER A 157 -5.87 -5.40 -21.14
CA SER A 157 -5.91 -4.19 -20.33
C SER A 157 -7.36 -3.69 -20.06
N GLN A 158 -8.34 -4.59 -20.00
CA GLN A 158 -9.77 -4.29 -19.87
C GLN A 158 -10.56 -5.43 -19.20
N ALA A 159 -10.59 -5.51 -17.86
CA ALA A 159 -11.71 -6.09 -17.11
C ALA A 159 -11.63 -5.77 -15.61
N ALA A 160 -12.62 -5.00 -15.15
CA ALA A 160 -12.85 -4.61 -13.77
C ALA A 160 -13.19 -5.82 -12.89
N ASP A 161 -12.32 -6.14 -11.93
CA ASP A 161 -12.66 -6.87 -10.68
C ASP A 161 -11.48 -6.91 -9.68
N ALA A 162 -10.57 -5.94 -9.77
CA ALA A 162 -9.49 -5.75 -8.82
C ALA A 162 -9.53 -4.30 -8.34
N LEU A 163 -9.66 -4.09 -7.03
CA LEU A 163 -9.59 -2.76 -6.41
C LEU A 163 -8.16 -2.23 -6.54
N SER A 164 -7.84 -1.66 -7.71
CA SER A 164 -6.54 -1.09 -8.09
C SER A 164 -5.35 -2.05 -8.03
N LEU A 165 -4.30 -1.73 -8.80
CA LEU A 165 -3.01 -2.40 -8.68
C LEU A 165 -2.23 -1.74 -7.55
N ALA A 166 -1.96 -2.48 -6.49
CA ALA A 166 -0.97 -2.11 -5.50
C ALA A 166 0.36 -2.77 -5.85
N LYS A 167 1.45 -2.02 -5.78
CA LYS A 167 2.79 -2.60 -5.81
C LYS A 167 3.32 -2.76 -4.40
N LEU A 168 3.71 -3.98 -4.04
CA LEU A 168 4.43 -4.25 -2.81
C LEU A 168 5.93 -4.17 -3.09
N ALA A 169 6.64 -3.26 -2.44
CA ALA A 169 8.09 -3.15 -2.53
C ALA A 169 8.72 -3.64 -1.21
N TRP A 170 9.68 -4.56 -1.27
CA TRP A 170 10.34 -5.15 -0.09
C TRP A 170 11.83 -4.80 -0.04
N SER A 171 12.33 -4.47 1.16
CA SER A 171 13.70 -3.96 1.39
C SER A 171 14.70 -4.95 1.99
N GLY A 172 14.34 -6.20 2.27
CA GLY A 172 15.31 -7.24 2.65
C GLY A 172 15.96 -7.14 4.05
N ILE A 173 15.78 -6.02 4.76
CA ILE A 173 16.39 -5.72 6.07
C ILE A 173 15.49 -6.17 7.24
#